data_AF-A0A7C9NGQ6-F1
#
_entry.id   AF-A0A7C9NGQ6-F1
#
_cell.length_a   1.000
_cell.length_b   1.000
_cell.length_c   1.000
_cell.angle_alpha   90.00
_cell.angle_beta   90.00
_cell.angle_gamma   90.00
#
_symmetry.space_group_name_H-M   'P 1'
#
loop_
_entity.id
_entity.type
_entity.pdbx_description
1 polymer ?
#
loop_
_entity_poly.entity_id
_entity_poly.type
_entity_poly.pdbx_seq_one_letter_code
_entity_poly.pdbx_strand_id
1 'polypeptide(L)'
;MVRFWPSYRTESGRYWRQAGSMSERDDLIATLTKHRGFLRHTTQGLTDEQLGLRTTASELCLGGLVKHVTSAERNWAEFIVQGPPAMGDFTAMTEEDWQRRADEFRMLPGDTLAGILAEYEKVAGATDELVRNLPSLDATQPLPKAPWNTEESWTARRVLLHVIAETAQHAGHADIIRESLDGQKTMG
;
A
#
# COMPACT_ATOMS: atom_id res chain seq x y z
N MET A 1 26.12 29.04 -27.63
CA MET A 1 26.82 27.76 -27.90
C MET A 1 25.90 26.64 -27.39
N VAL A 2 24.95 26.21 -28.23
CA VAL A 2 23.89 25.27 -27.84
C VAL A 2 24.36 23.86 -28.17
N ARG A 3 24.52 23.01 -27.16
CA ARG A 3 24.91 21.60 -27.32
C ARG A 3 23.73 20.85 -27.95
N PHE A 4 23.92 20.34 -29.16
CA PHE A 4 23.02 19.36 -29.79
C PHE A 4 23.23 18.00 -29.11
N TRP A 5 22.15 17.40 -28.61
CA TRP A 5 22.14 16.01 -28.15
C TRP A 5 21.63 15.12 -29.29
N PRO A 6 22.18 13.92 -29.53
CA PRO A 6 21.74 13.08 -30.65
C PRO A 6 20.36 12.48 -30.37
N SER A 7 19.36 12.86 -31.17
CA SER A 7 18.06 12.19 -31.21
C SER A 7 18.16 10.94 -32.07
N TYR A 8 17.92 9.76 -31.52
CA TYR A 8 17.73 8.55 -32.32
C TYR A 8 16.26 8.43 -32.75
N ARG A 9 16.05 8.29 -34.06
CA ARG A 9 14.74 8.10 -34.70
C ARG A 9 14.40 6.61 -34.69
N THR A 10 13.24 6.22 -34.16
CA THR A 10 12.65 4.90 -34.48
C THR A 10 11.78 5.02 -35.73
N GLU A 11 11.57 3.90 -36.42
CA GLU A 11 10.81 3.82 -37.69
C GLU A 11 9.36 4.34 -37.58
N SER A 12 8.82 4.52 -36.37
CA SER A 12 7.43 4.95 -36.11
C SER A 12 7.23 6.46 -35.90
N GLY A 13 8.29 7.29 -35.95
CA GLY A 13 8.16 8.75 -35.87
C GLY A 13 7.70 9.32 -34.52
N ARG A 14 7.63 8.52 -33.46
CA ARG A 14 7.29 8.99 -32.11
C ARG A 14 8.54 9.38 -31.32
N TYR A 15 8.55 10.60 -30.80
CA TYR A 15 9.56 11.09 -29.88
C TYR A 15 9.17 10.71 -28.44
N TRP A 16 9.75 9.64 -27.89
CA TRP A 16 9.83 9.53 -26.45
C TRP A 16 10.98 10.43 -26.00
N ARG A 17 10.68 11.54 -25.32
CA ARG A 17 11.71 12.20 -24.52
C ARG A 17 12.10 11.21 -23.44
N GLN A 18 13.38 10.84 -23.39
CA GLN A 18 13.95 10.29 -22.18
C GLN A 18 13.93 11.42 -21.15
N ALA A 19 12.77 11.63 -20.49
CA ALA A 19 12.76 12.29 -19.19
C ALA A 19 13.81 11.54 -18.37
N GLY A 20 14.70 12.25 -17.66
CA GLY A 20 15.79 11.62 -16.89
C GLY A 20 15.24 10.41 -16.17
N SER A 21 15.58 9.21 -16.65
CA SER A 21 14.65 8.09 -16.54
C SER A 21 14.69 7.58 -15.11
N MET A 22 13.66 7.93 -14.32
CA MET A 22 13.37 7.21 -13.10
C MET A 22 13.30 5.73 -13.47
N SER A 23 14.01 4.90 -12.73
CA SER A 23 13.94 3.45 -12.93
C SER A 23 12.52 2.98 -12.60
N GLU A 24 12.13 1.79 -13.09
CA GLU A 24 10.85 1.18 -12.70
C GLU A 24 10.70 1.12 -11.16
N ARG A 25 11.80 0.92 -10.42
CA ARG A 25 11.81 0.95 -8.95
C ARG A 25 11.47 2.34 -8.40
N ASP A 26 12.02 3.38 -9.00
CA ASP A 26 11.76 4.77 -8.58
C ASP A 26 10.29 5.14 -8.84
N ASP A 27 9.71 4.67 -9.96
CA ASP A 27 8.28 4.85 -10.26
C ASP A 27 7.38 4.13 -9.23
N LEU A 28 7.72 2.89 -8.86
CA LEU A 28 6.98 2.12 -7.85
C LEU A 28 7.05 2.81 -6.48
N ILE A 29 8.24 3.23 -6.03
CA ILE A 29 8.44 3.93 -4.76
C ILE A 29 7.72 5.28 -4.76
N ALA A 30 7.83 6.06 -5.83
CA ALA A 30 7.14 7.35 -5.95
C ALA A 30 5.62 7.19 -5.92
N THR A 31 5.10 6.14 -6.55
CA THR A 31 3.67 5.83 -6.55
C THR A 31 3.19 5.40 -5.17
N LEU A 32 3.91 4.52 -4.49
CA LEU A 32 3.65 4.16 -3.08
C LEU A 32 3.68 5.40 -2.19
N THR A 33 4.72 6.21 -2.28
CA THR A 33 4.89 7.45 -1.50
C THR A 33 3.67 8.37 -1.65
N LYS A 34 3.19 8.55 -2.87
CA LYS A 34 1.99 9.36 -3.15
C LYS A 34 0.75 8.82 -2.45
N HIS A 35 0.43 7.53 -2.63
CA HIS A 35 -0.79 6.96 -2.08
C HIS A 35 -0.74 6.78 -0.55
N ARG A 36 0.42 6.44 0.02
CA ARG A 36 0.67 6.50 1.47
C ARG A 36 0.45 7.92 2.01
N GLY A 37 0.92 8.93 1.27
CA GLY A 37 0.70 10.34 1.59
C GLY A 37 -0.79 10.71 1.64
N PHE A 38 -1.56 10.28 0.64
CA PHE A 38 -3.01 10.49 0.60
C PHE A 38 -3.73 9.84 1.78
N LEU A 39 -3.45 8.56 2.05
CA LEU A 39 -4.05 7.87 3.20
C LEU A 39 -3.75 8.62 4.51
N ARG A 40 -2.49 8.99 4.77
CA ARG A 40 -2.12 9.71 6.00
C ARG A 40 -2.74 11.09 6.10
N HIS A 41 -2.91 11.79 4.98
CA HIS A 41 -3.50 13.13 4.97
C HIS A 41 -4.91 13.13 5.59
N THR A 42 -5.71 12.11 5.31
CA THR A 42 -7.07 11.97 5.88
C THR A 42 -7.12 11.87 7.40
N THR A 43 -5.99 11.67 8.09
CA THR A 43 -5.92 11.60 9.55
C THR A 43 -5.50 12.92 10.23
N GLN A 44 -5.12 13.94 9.44
CA GLN A 44 -4.58 15.17 9.98
C GLN A 44 -5.60 15.93 10.85
N GLY A 45 -5.15 16.39 12.02
CA GLY A 45 -5.97 17.17 12.95
C GLY A 45 -7.03 16.37 13.72
N LEU A 46 -7.05 15.04 13.61
CA LEU A 46 -7.99 14.20 14.35
C LEU A 46 -7.42 13.78 15.71
N THR A 47 -8.33 13.52 16.66
CA THR A 47 -8.02 12.82 17.91
C THR A 47 -8.04 11.30 17.72
N ASP A 48 -7.48 10.57 18.71
CA ASP A 48 -7.54 9.10 18.74
C ASP A 48 -8.98 8.57 18.73
N GLU A 49 -9.90 9.27 19.40
CA GLU A 49 -11.32 8.92 19.40
C GLU A 49 -11.95 9.10 18.01
N GLN A 50 -11.66 10.22 17.34
CA GLN A 50 -12.18 10.50 16.00
C GLN A 50 -11.71 9.49 14.95
N LEU A 51 -10.49 8.95 15.09
CA LEU A 51 -9.99 7.90 14.21
C LEU A 51 -10.82 6.61 14.27
N GLY A 52 -11.49 6.35 15.40
CA GLY A 52 -12.32 5.17 15.62
C GLY A 52 -13.77 5.33 15.17
N LEU A 53 -14.18 6.52 14.74
CA LEU A 53 -15.55 6.78 14.33
C LEU A 53 -15.87 6.12 12.99
N ARG A 54 -17.09 5.58 12.89
CA ARG A 54 -17.68 5.00 11.68
C ARG A 54 -18.72 5.96 11.14
N THR A 55 -18.30 6.82 10.24
CA THR A 55 -19.13 7.93 9.73
C THR A 55 -19.86 7.60 8.43
N THR A 56 -19.78 6.35 7.97
CA THR A 56 -20.43 5.87 6.75
C THR A 56 -21.28 4.64 7.05
N ALA A 57 -21.95 4.10 6.03
CA ALA A 57 -22.72 2.85 6.17
C ALA A 57 -21.83 1.61 6.44
N SER A 58 -20.52 1.72 6.26
CA SER A 58 -19.56 0.63 6.49
C SER A 58 -19.04 0.63 7.93
N GLU A 59 -18.52 -0.52 8.36
CA GLU A 59 -17.88 -0.71 9.67
C GLU A 59 -16.46 -0.12 9.76
N LEU A 60 -15.96 0.45 8.66
CA LEU A 60 -14.62 1.02 8.54
C LEU A 60 -14.47 2.33 9.32
N CYS A 61 -13.27 2.54 9.86
CA CYS A 61 -12.83 3.79 10.50
C CYS A 61 -11.43 4.17 10.00
N LEU A 62 -11.05 5.45 10.10
CA LEU A 62 -9.77 5.95 9.55
C LEU A 62 -8.56 5.28 10.18
N GLY A 63 -8.55 5.12 11.51
CA GLY A 63 -7.44 4.46 12.20
C GLY A 63 -7.31 2.99 11.81
N GLY A 64 -8.44 2.31 11.64
CA GLY A 64 -8.50 0.94 11.13
C GLY A 64 -7.96 0.82 9.70
N LEU A 65 -8.29 1.76 8.82
CA LEU A 65 -7.75 1.74 7.45
C LEU A 65 -6.22 1.87 7.42
N VAL A 66 -5.64 2.74 8.26
CA VAL A 66 -4.18 2.86 8.38
C VAL A 66 -3.56 1.56 8.90
N LYS A 67 -4.15 0.95 9.94
CA LYS A 67 -3.68 -0.33 10.50
C LYS A 67 -3.75 -1.46 9.47
N HIS A 68 -4.86 -1.59 8.77
CA HIS A 68 -5.03 -2.61 7.73
C HIS A 68 -4.01 -2.47 6.61
N VAL A 69 -3.87 -1.27 6.03
CA VAL A 69 -2.89 -1.04 4.95
C VAL A 69 -1.46 -1.28 5.45
N THR A 70 -1.15 -0.91 6.70
CA THR A 70 0.14 -1.22 7.32
C THR A 70 0.40 -2.73 7.43
N SER A 71 -0.60 -3.51 7.86
CA SER A 71 -0.51 -4.98 7.94
C SER A 71 -0.35 -5.59 6.55
N ALA A 72 -1.20 -5.19 5.59
CA ALA A 72 -1.17 -5.67 4.22
C ALA A 72 0.19 -5.41 3.56
N GLU A 73 0.70 -4.17 3.66
CA GLU A 73 2.00 -3.81 3.11
C GLU A 73 3.14 -4.64 3.72
N ARG A 74 3.18 -4.78 5.05
CA ARG A 74 4.19 -5.59 5.74
C ARG A 74 4.16 -7.05 5.27
N ASN A 75 2.98 -7.68 5.30
CA ASN A 75 2.84 -9.10 5.00
C ASN A 75 3.24 -9.38 3.54
N TRP A 76 2.90 -8.48 2.61
CA TRP A 76 3.31 -8.60 1.21
C TRP A 76 4.80 -8.32 0.98
N ALA A 77 5.40 -7.37 1.70
CA ALA A 77 6.84 -7.14 1.67
C ALA A 77 7.61 -8.36 2.20
N GLU A 78 7.14 -8.96 3.30
CA GLU A 78 7.70 -10.20 3.85
C GLU A 78 7.50 -11.38 2.88
N PHE A 79 6.35 -11.47 2.22
CA PHE A 79 6.06 -12.48 1.20
C PHE A 79 7.05 -12.44 0.04
N ILE A 80 7.46 -11.26 -0.43
CA ILE A 80 8.47 -11.15 -1.50
C ILE A 80 9.75 -11.90 -1.12
N VAL A 81 10.15 -11.85 0.15
CA VAL A 81 11.40 -12.45 0.65
C VAL A 81 11.22 -13.91 1.07
N GLN A 82 10.14 -14.21 1.79
CA GLN A 82 9.96 -15.50 2.49
C GLN A 82 8.97 -16.44 1.80
N GLY A 83 8.18 -15.95 0.85
CA GLY A 83 7.12 -16.70 0.17
C GLY A 83 5.91 -17.01 1.06
N PRO A 84 5.16 -18.10 0.81
CA PRO A 84 3.93 -18.44 1.52
C PRO A 84 3.98 -18.42 3.06
N PRO A 85 5.08 -18.79 3.74
CA PRO A 85 5.15 -18.75 5.20
C PRO A 85 4.86 -17.37 5.82
N ALA A 86 5.08 -16.26 5.10
CA ALA A 86 4.77 -14.91 5.59
C ALA A 86 3.25 -14.60 5.65
N MET A 87 2.41 -15.36 4.92
CA MET A 87 0.99 -15.04 4.73
C MET A 87 0.04 -16.06 5.37
N GLY A 88 0.55 -17.25 5.71
CA GLY A 88 -0.25 -18.36 6.26
C GLY A 88 -1.09 -19.12 5.23
N ASP A 89 -1.87 -20.10 5.71
CA ASP A 89 -2.82 -20.86 4.90
C ASP A 89 -4.25 -20.36 5.16
N PHE A 90 -4.80 -19.63 4.19
CA PHE A 90 -6.13 -19.02 4.31
C PHE A 90 -7.27 -20.06 4.24
N THR A 91 -6.97 -21.28 3.79
CA THR A 91 -7.94 -22.38 3.78
C THR A 91 -8.09 -23.07 5.14
N ALA A 92 -7.18 -22.77 6.07
CA ALA A 92 -7.11 -23.38 7.40
C ALA A 92 -7.28 -22.36 8.55
N MET A 93 -7.69 -21.12 8.24
CA MET A 93 -7.89 -20.08 9.23
C MET A 93 -9.02 -20.42 10.22
N THR A 94 -8.76 -20.21 11.51
CA THR A 94 -9.76 -20.34 12.57
C THR A 94 -10.64 -19.08 12.66
N GLU A 95 -11.72 -19.15 13.43
CA GLU A 95 -12.55 -17.97 13.71
C GLU A 95 -11.74 -16.85 14.37
N GLU A 96 -10.84 -17.19 15.29
CA GLU A 96 -9.94 -16.20 15.92
C GLU A 96 -9.01 -15.54 14.91
N ASP A 97 -8.55 -16.26 13.88
CA ASP A 97 -7.76 -15.67 12.80
C ASP A 97 -8.56 -14.64 12.00
N TRP A 98 -9.83 -14.94 11.70
CA TRP A 98 -10.72 -14.02 11.02
C TRP A 98 -11.04 -12.79 11.87
N GLN A 99 -11.26 -12.97 13.19
CA GLN A 99 -11.48 -11.85 14.09
C GLN A 99 -10.25 -10.94 14.18
N ARG A 100 -9.03 -11.51 14.26
CA ARG A 100 -7.80 -10.71 14.24
C ARG A 100 -7.68 -9.84 13.00
N ARG A 101 -8.10 -10.34 11.83
CA ARG A 101 -8.15 -9.54 10.59
C ARG A 101 -9.23 -8.47 10.64
N ALA A 102 -10.40 -8.79 11.16
CA ALA A 102 -11.47 -7.80 11.33
C ALA A 102 -11.04 -6.65 12.26
N ASP A 103 -10.23 -6.96 13.28
CA ASP A 103 -9.68 -5.99 14.22
C ASP A 103 -8.62 -5.05 13.62
N GLU A 104 -8.05 -5.39 12.46
CA GLU A 104 -7.21 -4.46 11.70
C GLU A 104 -8.01 -3.24 11.25
N PHE A 105 -9.32 -3.38 10.99
CA PHE A 105 -10.21 -2.31 10.58
C PHE A 105 -10.83 -1.51 11.74
N ARG A 106 -10.35 -1.71 12.97
CA ARG A 106 -10.87 -1.08 14.19
C ARG A 106 -9.75 -0.39 14.97
N MET A 107 -10.12 0.64 15.74
CA MET A 107 -9.30 1.12 16.84
C MET A 107 -9.53 0.22 18.06
N LEU A 108 -8.47 -0.40 18.56
CA LEU A 108 -8.49 -1.24 19.76
C LEU A 108 -8.06 -0.41 20.99
N PRO A 109 -8.35 -0.89 22.21
CA PRO A 109 -7.86 -0.24 23.42
C PRO A 109 -6.33 -0.05 23.39
N GLY A 110 -5.87 1.19 23.51
CA GLY A 110 -4.45 1.55 23.49
C GLY A 110 -3.92 1.98 22.11
N ASP A 111 -4.71 1.84 21.04
CA ASP A 111 -4.33 2.41 19.74
C ASP A 111 -4.35 3.94 19.80
N THR A 112 -3.34 4.56 19.20
CA THR A 112 -3.20 6.02 19.12
C THR A 112 -2.82 6.42 17.70
N LEU A 113 -3.24 7.62 17.26
CA LEU A 113 -2.87 8.20 15.97
C LEU A 113 -1.35 8.21 15.77
N ALA A 114 -0.61 8.64 16.79
CA ALA A 114 0.84 8.69 16.74
C ALA A 114 1.45 7.28 16.58
N GLY A 115 0.94 6.29 17.32
CA GLY A 115 1.43 4.91 17.25
C GLY A 115 1.17 4.26 15.89
N ILE A 116 -0.05 4.38 15.36
CA ILE A 116 -0.40 3.76 14.08
C ILE A 116 0.36 4.42 12.92
N LEU A 117 0.55 5.75 12.93
CA LEU A 117 1.32 6.44 11.89
C LEU A 117 2.81 6.12 11.98
N ALA A 118 3.37 5.97 13.19
CA ALA A 118 4.76 5.59 13.38
C ALA A 118 5.03 4.17 12.84
N GLU A 119 4.13 3.22 13.11
CA GLU A 119 4.29 1.86 12.56
C GLU A 119 4.11 1.85 11.04
N TYR A 120 3.19 2.65 10.49
CA TYR A 120 3.04 2.74 9.03
C TYR A 120 4.28 3.32 8.36
N GLU A 121 4.87 4.37 8.92
CA GLU A 121 6.12 4.97 8.40
C GLU A 121 7.28 3.97 8.45
N LYS A 122 7.40 3.19 9.53
CA LYS A 122 8.41 2.15 9.66
C LYS A 122 8.26 1.06 8.60
N VAL A 123 7.03 0.59 8.34
CA VAL A 123 6.75 -0.39 7.28
C VAL A 123 7.06 0.21 5.91
N ALA A 124 6.62 1.45 5.66
CA ALA A 124 6.88 2.15 4.41
C ALA A 124 8.38 2.27 4.11
N GLY A 125 9.19 2.62 5.11
CA GLY A 125 10.64 2.68 4.99
C GLY A 125 11.27 1.32 4.68
N ALA A 126 10.84 0.26 5.37
CA ALA A 126 11.33 -1.10 5.13
C ALA A 126 10.97 -1.60 3.72
N THR A 127 9.74 -1.31 3.23
CA THR A 127 9.32 -1.64 1.87
C THR A 127 10.16 -0.88 0.84
N ASP A 128 10.41 0.41 1.05
CA ASP A 128 11.24 1.21 0.14
C ASP A 128 12.68 0.67 0.05
N GLU A 129 13.27 0.30 1.20
CA GLU A 129 14.59 -0.35 1.25
C GLU A 129 14.59 -1.70 0.52
N LEU A 130 13.55 -2.51 0.72
CA LEU A 130 13.39 -3.78 0.01
C LEU A 130 13.36 -3.55 -1.50
N VAL A 131 12.52 -2.65 -2.00
CA VAL A 131 12.37 -2.38 -3.44
C VAL A 131 13.69 -1.94 -4.07
N ARG A 132 14.45 -1.05 -3.41
CA ARG A 132 15.77 -0.60 -3.89
C ARG A 132 16.77 -1.74 -3.99
N ASN A 133 16.73 -2.68 -3.05
CA ASN A 133 17.75 -3.73 -2.91
C ASN A 133 17.35 -5.09 -3.50
N LEU A 134 16.13 -5.24 -4.01
CA LEU A 134 15.69 -6.48 -4.65
C LEU A 134 16.63 -6.88 -5.80
N PRO A 135 17.09 -8.14 -5.88
CA PRO A 135 17.97 -8.58 -6.97
C PRO A 135 17.25 -8.52 -8.33
N SER A 136 15.94 -8.77 -8.36
CA SER A 136 15.10 -8.62 -9.56
C SER A 136 13.64 -8.35 -9.16
N LEU A 137 12.96 -7.50 -9.94
CA LEU A 137 11.50 -7.32 -9.83
C LEU A 137 10.73 -8.53 -10.41
N ASP A 138 11.41 -9.40 -11.16
CA ASP A 138 10.87 -10.67 -11.69
C ASP A 138 11.09 -11.85 -10.74
N ALA A 139 11.68 -11.64 -9.56
CA ALA A 139 11.78 -12.68 -8.55
C ALA A 139 10.38 -13.15 -8.15
N THR A 140 10.15 -14.46 -8.14
CA THR A 140 8.82 -15.05 -8.02
C THR A 140 8.69 -15.87 -6.75
N GLN A 141 7.52 -15.80 -6.12
CA GLN A 141 7.12 -16.63 -4.99
C GLN A 141 5.78 -17.32 -5.31
N PRO A 142 5.60 -18.60 -4.93
CA PRO A 142 4.29 -19.23 -5.03
C PRO A 142 3.31 -18.52 -4.11
N LEU A 143 2.06 -18.35 -4.55
CA LEU A 143 1.03 -17.73 -3.73
C LEU A 143 0.65 -18.66 -2.56
N PRO A 144 0.26 -18.11 -1.39
CA PRO A 144 -0.29 -18.92 -0.31
C PRO A 144 -1.58 -19.61 -0.77
N LYS A 145 -1.93 -20.72 -0.11
CA LYS A 145 -3.23 -21.36 -0.35
C LYS A 145 -4.35 -20.43 0.08
N ALA A 146 -5.19 -20.05 -0.86
CA ALA A 146 -6.40 -19.28 -0.61
C ALA A 146 -7.44 -19.56 -1.69
N PRO A 147 -8.74 -19.60 -1.36
CA PRO A 147 -9.79 -19.95 -2.32
C PRO A 147 -9.99 -18.90 -3.43
N TRP A 148 -9.51 -17.67 -3.23
CA TRP A 148 -9.57 -16.58 -4.22
C TRP A 148 -8.33 -16.45 -5.11
N ASN A 149 -7.26 -17.19 -4.83
CA ASN A 149 -6.07 -17.15 -5.67
C ASN A 149 -6.32 -17.92 -6.97
N THR A 150 -6.26 -17.22 -8.10
CA THR A 150 -6.44 -17.79 -9.45
C THR A 150 -5.12 -18.05 -10.17
N GLU A 151 -4.04 -17.45 -9.68
CA GLU A 151 -2.67 -17.62 -10.18
C GLU A 151 -1.88 -18.52 -9.22
N GLU A 152 -0.82 -19.18 -9.70
CA GLU A 152 0.02 -20.05 -8.86
C GLU A 152 1.13 -19.29 -8.12
N SER A 153 1.59 -18.18 -8.68
CA SER A 153 2.75 -17.45 -8.17
C SER A 153 2.71 -15.99 -8.62
N TRP A 154 3.35 -15.11 -7.85
CA TRP A 154 3.50 -13.70 -8.18
C TRP A 154 4.97 -13.29 -8.17
N THR A 155 5.32 -12.40 -9.12
CA THR A 155 6.60 -11.70 -9.09
C THR A 155 6.59 -10.59 -8.04
N ALA A 156 7.77 -10.16 -7.59
CA ALA A 156 7.90 -9.00 -6.71
C ALA A 156 7.23 -7.75 -7.30
N ARG A 157 7.33 -7.54 -8.62
CA ARG A 157 6.59 -6.47 -9.32
C ARG A 157 5.08 -6.59 -9.12
N ARG A 158 4.52 -7.79 -9.30
CA ARG A 158 3.08 -8.04 -9.15
C ARG A 158 2.61 -7.76 -7.73
N VAL A 159 3.41 -8.14 -6.74
CA VAL A 159 3.16 -7.84 -5.32
C VAL A 159 3.15 -6.32 -5.07
N LEU A 160 4.16 -5.59 -5.56
CA LEU A 160 4.24 -4.12 -5.35
C LEU A 160 3.07 -3.37 -6.02
N LEU A 161 2.66 -3.81 -7.21
CA LEU A 161 1.46 -3.27 -7.87
C LEU A 161 0.19 -3.55 -7.07
N HIS A 162 0.08 -4.72 -6.45
CA HIS A 162 -1.04 -5.04 -5.56
C HIS A 162 -1.04 -4.15 -4.31
N VAL A 163 0.11 -3.96 -3.64
CA VAL A 163 0.22 -3.04 -2.48
C VAL A 163 -0.16 -1.60 -2.86
N ILE A 164 0.23 -1.12 -4.05
CA ILE A 164 -0.19 0.19 -4.55
C ILE A 164 -1.71 0.25 -4.71
N ALA A 165 -2.33 -0.78 -5.31
CA ALA A 165 -3.77 -0.83 -5.53
C ALA A 165 -4.54 -0.84 -4.20
N GLU A 166 -4.13 -1.68 -3.24
CA GLU A 166 -4.70 -1.74 -1.89
C GLU A 166 -4.62 -0.37 -1.19
N THR A 167 -3.43 0.26 -1.21
CA THR A 167 -3.23 1.57 -0.59
C THR A 167 -4.10 2.64 -1.25
N ALA A 168 -4.17 2.66 -2.59
CA ALA A 168 -4.97 3.63 -3.32
C ALA A 168 -6.49 3.45 -3.08
N GLN A 169 -6.96 2.21 -3.05
CA GLN A 169 -8.36 1.88 -2.77
C GLN A 169 -8.76 2.33 -1.37
N HIS A 170 -7.94 2.03 -0.36
CA HIS A 170 -8.21 2.42 1.02
C HIS A 170 -8.00 3.91 1.28
N ALA A 171 -7.12 4.60 0.54
CA ALA A 171 -7.06 6.07 0.56
C ALA A 171 -8.38 6.69 0.08
N GLY A 172 -8.98 6.14 -0.99
CA GLY A 172 -10.30 6.59 -1.47
C GLY A 172 -11.41 6.33 -0.45
N HIS A 173 -11.43 5.17 0.22
CA HIS A 173 -12.36 4.92 1.31
C HIS A 173 -12.16 5.91 2.48
N ALA A 174 -10.90 6.21 2.81
CA ALA A 174 -10.57 7.15 3.88
C ALA A 174 -11.06 8.57 3.56
N ASP A 175 -10.98 9.02 2.30
CA ASP A 175 -11.54 10.32 1.90
C ASP A 175 -13.05 10.40 2.15
N ILE A 176 -13.83 9.36 1.82
CA ILE A 176 -15.28 9.36 2.05
C ILE A 176 -15.61 9.35 3.55
N ILE A 177 -14.86 8.59 4.34
CA ILE A 177 -15.04 8.57 5.80
C ILE A 177 -14.71 9.95 6.40
N ARG A 178 -13.61 10.57 5.95
CA ARG A 178 -13.19 11.87 6.43
C ARG A 178 -14.17 12.98 6.02
N GLU A 179 -14.63 12.96 4.78
CA GLU A 179 -15.61 13.92 4.28
C GLU A 179 -16.93 13.83 5.06
N SER A 180 -17.36 12.60 5.40
CA SER A 180 -18.55 12.38 6.21
C SER A 180 -18.37 12.79 7.69
N LEU A 181 -17.13 12.81 8.18
CA LEU A 181 -16.80 13.20 9.55
C LEU A 181 -16.84 14.73 9.73
N ASP A 182 -16.13 15.47 8.88
CA ASP A 182 -15.93 16.92 9.05
C ASP A 182 -15.81 17.71 7.73
N GLY A 183 -16.08 17.07 6.58
CA GLY A 183 -16.00 17.69 5.25
C GLY A 183 -14.59 17.76 4.66
N GLN A 184 -13.54 17.38 5.39
CA GLN A 184 -12.18 17.33 4.84
C GLN A 184 -11.98 16.11 3.94
N LYS A 185 -11.03 16.20 3.00
CA LYS A 185 -10.58 15.13 2.12
C LYS A 185 -9.23 15.51 1.52
N THR A 186 -8.53 14.54 0.95
CA THR A 186 -7.18 14.73 0.42
C THR A 186 -7.13 15.59 -0.84
N MET A 187 -8.16 15.47 -1.68
CA MET A 187 -8.24 16.19 -2.96
C MET A 187 -9.62 16.83 -3.12
N GLY A 188 -9.65 18.15 -3.27
CA GLY A 188 -10.87 18.95 -3.44
C GLY A 188 -11.23 19.76 -2.20
#